data_AF-A0A1E5UQW5-F1
#
_entry.id   AF-A0A1E5UQW5-F1
#
_cell.length_a   1.000
_cell.length_b   1.000
_cell.length_c   1.000
_cell.angle_alpha   90.00
_cell.angle_beta   90.00
_cell.angle_gamma   90.00
#
_symmetry.space_group_name_H-M   'P 1'
#
loop_
_entity.id
_entity.type
_entity.pdbx_description
1 polymer ?
#
loop_
_entity_poly.entity_id
_entity_poly.type
_entity_poly.pdbx_seq_one_letter_code
_entity_poly.pdbx_strand_id
1 'polypeptide(L)'
;MARSRPALAASILMVFLASSTAPWRHVLAAASDDEKAAAGLVGVDGTQFVVDGGKTIYFSGFNAYWLMLVASDPARRGQVQAAFRQASEHGLNLARTWAFSDGGETPLQSSPGVYDEAMFQGLDFVIAEARRHGIYLLLCLTNNFHDFGGKRQYVAWAREAGHGDLADADDFFNSTVVKGYYKNHVKTVLTRVNTMTGVAYRDDPTILGWELMNEPRCDADPTGAMVQAWVEEMAPYVKTIDGEHLVTAGLEGFYGDGAHESKDLNPWGIYYGTNYVETHRARGVDFATIHLYPDVWLWGSGADTQLEFFQNWTRSHVSDTELYLGKPLLVTEYGKFLWEGVANRTQRNRFLGLVLDSIYASAAEGGPLVGGAFWHLLDPGMDTLRDGYEIILPEDCRAASIIGNHSQQLAELNGQDVEAVRRRRRRSAQHRKVHVGSSLGRSRSSSDTDATQSHLLLVRFISWFRSISSLFSSA
;
A
#
# COMPACT_ATOMS: atom_id res chain seq x y z
N MET A 1 47.36 -75.48 -32.20
CA MET A 1 47.01 -74.10 -32.60
C MET A 1 46.69 -73.32 -31.34
N ALA A 2 47.30 -72.12 -31.24
CA ALA A 2 47.12 -70.99 -30.31
C ALA A 2 46.56 -71.27 -28.89
N ARG A 3 47.38 -71.19 -27.83
CA ARG A 3 47.69 -69.99 -26.98
C ARG A 3 46.44 -69.49 -26.21
N SER A 4 46.38 -69.20 -24.90
CA SER A 4 47.28 -69.17 -23.72
C SER A 4 46.38 -68.60 -22.57
N ARG A 5 46.13 -69.30 -21.43
CA ARG A 5 46.82 -69.21 -20.11
C ARG A 5 46.51 -67.92 -19.26
N PRO A 6 46.68 -67.90 -17.91
CA PRO A 6 45.57 -68.03 -16.94
C PRO A 6 45.62 -67.08 -15.69
N ALA A 7 44.66 -67.29 -14.77
CA ALA A 7 44.74 -67.34 -13.28
C ALA A 7 45.22 -66.15 -12.39
N LEU A 8 44.45 -66.00 -11.30
CA LEU A 8 44.70 -65.33 -10.00
C LEU A 8 46.13 -65.43 -9.45
N ALA A 9 46.60 -64.37 -8.77
CA ALA A 9 46.76 -64.31 -7.31
C ALA A 9 47.76 -63.22 -6.83
N ALA A 10 47.56 -62.81 -5.57
CA ALA A 10 48.56 -62.42 -4.58
C ALA A 10 48.97 -60.93 -4.40
N SER A 11 48.70 -60.50 -3.17
CA SER A 11 49.24 -59.42 -2.34
C SER A 11 50.74 -59.12 -2.46
N ILE A 12 51.15 -57.87 -2.15
CA ILE A 12 52.09 -57.50 -1.07
C ILE A 12 52.41 -55.97 -1.11
N LEU A 13 52.59 -55.44 0.10
CA LEU A 13 52.97 -54.10 0.54
C LEU A 13 54.46 -53.75 0.28
N MET A 14 54.79 -52.52 -0.13
CA MET A 14 55.74 -51.57 0.53
C MET A 14 56.32 -50.46 -0.40
N VAL A 15 56.11 -49.21 0.04
CA VAL A 15 57.04 -48.05 0.21
C VAL A 15 58.07 -47.71 -0.89
N PHE A 16 58.03 -46.48 -1.45
CA PHE A 16 59.05 -45.41 -1.24
C PHE A 16 58.76 -44.08 -2.00
N LEU A 17 58.84 -42.99 -1.23
CA LEU A 17 59.05 -41.54 -1.42
C LEU A 17 58.92 -40.75 -2.75
N ALA A 18 58.29 -39.58 -2.56
CA ALA A 18 58.65 -38.20 -2.95
C ALA A 18 58.21 -37.65 -4.32
N SER A 19 57.21 -36.76 -4.29
CA SER A 19 57.39 -35.34 -4.64
C SER A 19 56.11 -34.52 -4.35
N SER A 20 56.34 -33.30 -3.88
CA SER A 20 55.43 -32.19 -3.54
C SER A 20 53.96 -32.25 -3.99
N THR A 21 53.05 -32.12 -3.03
CA THR A 21 51.72 -31.54 -3.26
C THR A 21 51.37 -30.54 -2.14
N ALA A 22 51.20 -29.29 -2.55
CA ALA A 22 50.65 -28.22 -1.71
C ALA A 22 49.16 -28.51 -1.40
N PRO A 23 48.64 -28.10 -0.24
CA PRO A 23 47.23 -28.25 0.08
C PRO A 23 46.42 -27.21 -0.73
N TRP A 24 45.60 -27.71 -1.65
CA TRP A 24 44.53 -26.94 -2.25
C TRP A 24 43.50 -26.64 -1.15
N ARG A 25 43.63 -25.45 -0.55
CA ARG A 25 42.56 -24.82 0.19
C ARG A 25 41.44 -24.56 -0.82
N HIS A 26 40.35 -25.33 -0.73
CA HIS A 26 39.07 -24.88 -1.24
C HIS A 26 38.70 -23.61 -0.45
N VAL A 27 38.99 -22.46 -1.04
CA VAL A 27 38.31 -21.23 -0.70
C VAL A 27 36.87 -21.45 -1.12
N LEU A 28 36.01 -21.79 -0.16
CA LEU A 28 34.60 -21.47 -0.24
C LEU A 28 34.55 -19.94 -0.32
N ALA A 29 34.55 -19.41 -1.54
CA ALA A 29 34.00 -18.10 -1.78
C ALA A 29 32.51 -18.26 -1.46
N ALA A 30 32.14 -17.92 -0.22
CA ALA A 30 30.77 -17.55 0.06
C ALA A 30 30.43 -16.48 -0.98
N ALA A 31 29.48 -16.79 -1.86
CA ALA A 31 28.78 -15.75 -2.56
C ALA A 31 28.22 -14.85 -1.46
N SER A 32 28.77 -13.65 -1.34
CA SER A 32 28.07 -12.58 -0.64
C SER A 32 26.84 -12.31 -1.50
N ASP A 33 25.73 -12.93 -1.14
CA ASP A 33 24.42 -12.39 -1.47
C ASP A 33 24.44 -10.97 -0.88
N ASP A 34 24.62 -9.97 -1.74
CA ASP A 34 24.47 -8.56 -1.37
C ASP A 34 22.98 -8.37 -1.00
N GLU A 35 22.65 -8.71 0.23
CA GLU A 35 21.35 -8.48 0.84
C GLU A 35 21.13 -6.96 0.83
N LYS A 36 20.29 -6.48 -0.09
CA LYS A 36 19.80 -5.09 -0.09
C LYS A 36 18.84 -4.92 1.08
N ALA A 37 19.34 -4.98 2.32
CA ALA A 37 18.52 -4.77 3.49
C ALA A 37 17.83 -3.39 3.43
N ALA A 38 16.58 -3.33 3.88
CA ALA A 38 15.88 -2.06 4.08
C ALA A 38 16.75 -1.13 4.95
N ALA A 39 16.87 0.12 4.53
CA ALA A 39 17.70 1.12 5.17
C ALA A 39 17.03 1.57 6.49
N GLY A 40 17.19 0.86 7.60
CA GLY A 40 16.72 1.33 8.92
C GLY A 40 15.23 1.72 9.03
N LEU A 41 14.87 2.35 10.15
CA LEU A 41 13.50 2.83 10.38
C LEU A 41 13.24 4.13 9.61
N VAL A 42 12.08 4.19 8.94
CA VAL A 42 11.64 5.39 8.22
C VAL A 42 10.91 6.34 9.17
N GLY A 43 11.32 7.60 9.17
CA GLY A 43 10.68 8.69 9.89
C GLY A 43 10.04 9.72 8.95
N VAL A 44 9.53 10.80 9.54
CA VAL A 44 8.98 11.96 8.82
C VAL A 44 9.68 13.25 9.25
N ASP A 45 10.01 14.13 8.29
CA ASP A 45 10.49 15.49 8.56
C ASP A 45 9.72 16.51 7.72
N GLY A 46 8.61 17.00 8.29
CA GLY A 46 7.62 17.79 7.57
C GLY A 46 6.96 16.96 6.47
N THR A 47 7.02 17.42 5.23
CA THR A 47 6.34 16.79 4.09
C THR A 47 7.12 15.64 3.44
N GLN A 48 8.25 15.22 4.02
CA GLN A 48 9.13 14.21 3.43
C GLN A 48 9.29 13.00 4.37
N PHE A 49 9.39 11.81 3.79
CA PHE A 49 9.91 10.64 4.51
C PHE A 49 11.43 10.70 4.57
N VAL A 50 11.99 10.26 5.70
CA VAL A 50 13.42 10.28 5.95
C VAL A 50 13.94 8.98 6.52
N VAL A 51 15.22 8.74 6.29
CA VAL A 51 15.94 7.55 6.72
C VAL A 51 17.39 7.91 7.07
N ASP A 52 18.08 7.11 7.88
CA ASP A 52 19.52 7.22 8.18
C ASP A 52 20.04 8.65 8.41
N GLY A 53 19.57 9.30 9.47
CA GLY A 53 20.06 10.65 9.85
C GLY A 53 19.47 11.79 9.02
N GLY A 54 18.24 11.64 8.52
CA GLY A 54 17.48 12.72 7.88
C GLY A 54 17.61 12.80 6.36
N LYS A 55 17.97 11.69 5.70
CA LYS A 55 18.05 11.60 4.24
C LYS A 55 16.70 11.24 3.64
N THR A 56 16.30 11.90 2.56
CA THR A 56 15.00 11.63 1.93
C THR A 56 14.91 10.24 1.34
N ILE A 57 13.74 9.63 1.49
CA ILE A 57 13.33 8.43 0.77
C ILE A 57 11.97 8.66 0.11
N TYR A 58 11.84 8.26 -1.15
CA TYR A 58 10.60 8.30 -1.94
C TYR A 58 10.16 6.88 -2.28
N PHE A 59 8.85 6.68 -2.41
CA PHE A 59 8.27 5.33 -2.54
C PHE A 59 7.66 5.09 -3.92
N SER A 60 8.18 4.07 -4.60
CA SER A 60 7.56 3.45 -5.78
C SER A 60 7.08 2.07 -5.37
N GLY A 61 5.78 1.86 -5.31
CA GLY A 61 5.21 0.69 -4.65
C GLY A 61 4.15 -0.05 -5.44
N PHE A 62 3.66 -1.11 -4.81
CA PHE A 62 2.58 -1.95 -5.31
C PHE A 62 1.71 -2.46 -4.17
N ASN A 63 0.47 -2.82 -4.49
CA ASN A 63 -0.41 -3.58 -3.61
C ASN A 63 -0.32 -5.06 -3.95
N ALA A 64 -0.30 -5.91 -2.92
CA ALA A 64 -0.39 -7.36 -3.06
C ALA A 64 -1.06 -7.95 -1.82
N TYR A 65 -2.40 -7.86 -1.76
CA TYR A 65 -3.19 -8.32 -0.61
C TYR A 65 -3.02 -9.82 -0.29
N TRP A 66 -2.62 -10.60 -1.29
CA TRP A 66 -2.55 -12.06 -1.25
C TRP A 66 -1.27 -12.62 -0.63
N LEU A 67 -0.26 -11.78 -0.33
CA LEU A 67 1.07 -12.25 0.07
C LEU A 67 1.04 -13.20 1.27
N MET A 68 0.33 -12.83 2.34
CA MET A 68 0.18 -13.67 3.55
C MET A 68 -0.52 -15.00 3.24
N LEU A 69 -1.66 -14.94 2.52
CA LEU A 69 -2.45 -16.11 2.13
C LEU A 69 -1.66 -17.11 1.29
N VAL A 70 -0.83 -16.62 0.36
CA VAL A 70 -0.01 -17.48 -0.49
C VAL A 70 1.20 -18.02 0.27
N ALA A 71 1.80 -17.22 1.16
CA ALA A 71 2.95 -17.61 1.96
C ALA A 71 2.63 -18.62 3.08
N SER A 72 1.36 -18.70 3.50
CA SER A 72 0.92 -19.65 4.52
C SER A 72 1.01 -21.11 4.05
N ASP A 73 0.98 -21.35 2.74
CA ASP A 73 1.33 -22.63 2.13
C ASP A 73 2.82 -22.63 1.74
N PRO A 74 3.68 -23.42 2.41
CA PRO A 74 5.11 -23.49 2.08
C PRO A 74 5.40 -23.86 0.61
N ALA A 75 4.53 -24.63 -0.04
CA ALA A 75 4.71 -25.01 -1.45
C ALA A 75 4.54 -23.83 -2.41
N ARG A 76 3.83 -22.78 -1.98
CA ARG A 76 3.51 -21.61 -2.80
C ARG A 76 4.37 -20.39 -2.49
N ARG A 77 5.22 -20.44 -1.46
CA ARG A 77 6.16 -19.36 -1.10
C ARG A 77 7.03 -18.89 -2.25
N GLY A 78 7.36 -19.76 -3.21
CA GLY A 78 8.11 -19.39 -4.42
C GLY A 78 7.43 -18.28 -5.25
N GLN A 79 6.10 -18.18 -5.23
CA GLN A 79 5.34 -17.10 -5.89
C GLN A 79 5.58 -15.75 -5.20
N VAL A 80 5.60 -15.73 -3.87
CA VAL A 80 5.91 -14.53 -3.08
C VAL A 80 7.34 -14.05 -3.31
N GLN A 81 8.31 -14.98 -3.33
CA GLN A 81 9.70 -14.66 -3.66
C GLN A 81 9.85 -14.11 -5.08
N ALA A 82 9.14 -14.70 -6.05
CA ALA A 82 9.15 -14.25 -7.42
C ALA A 82 8.60 -12.82 -7.57
N ALA A 83 7.48 -12.52 -6.90
CA ALA A 83 6.89 -11.18 -6.91
C ALA A 83 7.83 -10.13 -6.31
N PHE A 84 8.44 -10.40 -5.14
CA PHE A 84 9.38 -9.45 -4.52
C PHE A 84 10.66 -9.26 -5.35
N ARG A 85 11.21 -10.33 -5.92
CA ARG A 85 12.38 -10.23 -6.81
C ARG A 85 12.07 -9.35 -8.01
N GLN A 86 10.95 -9.59 -8.69
CA GLN A 86 10.55 -8.80 -9.86
C GLN A 86 10.27 -7.34 -9.50
N ALA A 87 9.63 -7.09 -8.36
CA ALA A 87 9.38 -5.76 -7.87
C ALA A 87 10.71 -5.00 -7.65
N SER A 88 11.66 -5.62 -6.96
CA SER A 88 12.99 -5.06 -6.70
C SER A 88 13.80 -4.80 -7.98
N GLU A 89 13.73 -5.72 -8.95
CA GLU A 89 14.35 -5.56 -10.29
C GLU A 89 13.79 -4.35 -11.06
N HIS A 90 12.53 -3.96 -10.81
CA HIS A 90 11.90 -2.76 -11.38
C HIS A 90 11.98 -1.54 -10.45
N GLY A 91 12.83 -1.59 -9.42
CA GLY A 91 13.07 -0.48 -8.50
C GLY A 91 11.91 -0.17 -7.56
N LEU A 92 10.91 -1.06 -7.44
CA LEU A 92 9.86 -0.91 -6.44
C LEU A 92 10.45 -1.18 -5.06
N ASN A 93 10.10 -0.33 -4.09
CA ASN A 93 10.64 -0.36 -2.72
C ASN A 93 9.56 -0.31 -1.63
N LEU A 94 8.28 -0.40 -2.00
CA LEU A 94 7.15 -0.45 -1.07
C LEU A 94 6.15 -1.52 -1.52
N ALA A 95 5.72 -2.39 -0.62
CA ALA A 95 4.56 -3.23 -0.80
C ALA A 95 3.51 -2.94 0.29
N ARG A 96 2.29 -2.62 -0.13
CA ARG A 96 1.14 -2.54 0.77
C ARG A 96 0.40 -3.88 0.74
N THR A 97 0.16 -4.45 1.92
CA THR A 97 -0.46 -5.78 2.06
C THR A 97 -1.24 -5.93 3.37
N TRP A 98 -2.03 -6.99 3.46
CA TRP A 98 -2.96 -7.23 4.55
C TRP A 98 -2.27 -8.02 5.68
N ALA A 99 -2.36 -7.48 6.89
CA ALA A 99 -2.05 -8.17 8.14
C ALA A 99 -3.32 -8.67 8.84
N PHE A 100 -4.39 -8.89 8.08
CA PHE A 100 -5.67 -9.41 8.55
C PHE A 100 -6.24 -10.47 7.59
N SER A 101 -7.03 -11.37 8.17
CA SER A 101 -8.02 -12.20 7.51
C SER A 101 -8.95 -12.68 8.61
N ASP A 102 -10.10 -12.02 8.74
CA ASP A 102 -11.00 -12.11 9.88
C ASP A 102 -12.14 -13.09 9.57
N GLY A 103 -12.11 -14.27 10.20
CA GLY A 103 -13.06 -15.35 9.92
C GLY A 103 -12.90 -15.96 8.52
N GLY A 104 -13.95 -16.61 8.02
CA GLY A 104 -13.94 -17.29 6.72
C GLY A 104 -13.18 -18.62 6.71
N GLU A 105 -12.83 -19.10 5.52
CA GLU A 105 -12.21 -20.42 5.31
C GLU A 105 -10.69 -20.44 5.59
N THR A 106 -10.01 -19.32 5.33
CA THR A 106 -8.56 -19.16 5.51
C THR A 106 -8.25 -17.95 6.42
N PRO A 107 -8.69 -17.98 7.70
CA PRO A 107 -8.50 -16.88 8.62
C PRO A 107 -7.04 -16.73 9.05
N LEU A 108 -6.60 -15.50 9.25
CA LEU A 108 -5.53 -15.19 10.19
C LEU A 108 -6.10 -15.19 11.61
N GLN A 109 -7.23 -14.51 11.80
CA GLN A 109 -7.96 -14.45 13.06
C GLN A 109 -9.31 -15.13 12.88
N SER A 110 -9.48 -16.33 13.44
CA SER A 110 -10.69 -17.15 13.26
C SER A 110 -11.86 -16.69 14.14
N SER A 111 -11.55 -16.16 15.31
CA SER A 111 -12.47 -15.52 16.25
C SER A 111 -11.67 -14.50 17.09
N PRO A 112 -12.31 -13.59 17.85
CA PRO A 112 -11.60 -12.54 18.56
C PRO A 112 -10.47 -13.09 19.46
N GLY A 113 -9.22 -12.77 19.11
CA GLY A 113 -8.05 -13.20 19.86
C GLY A 113 -7.53 -14.62 19.56
N VAL A 114 -8.12 -15.35 18.60
CA VAL A 114 -7.70 -16.71 18.22
C VAL A 114 -7.12 -16.69 16.80
N TYR A 115 -5.86 -17.11 16.68
CA TYR A 115 -5.07 -16.97 15.45
C TYR A 115 -4.70 -18.31 14.83
N ASP A 116 -4.71 -18.37 13.51
CA ASP A 116 -4.11 -19.47 12.75
C ASP A 116 -2.60 -19.24 12.64
N GLU A 117 -1.82 -20.13 13.25
CA GLU A 117 -0.36 -19.99 13.30
C GLU A 117 0.30 -20.19 11.93
N ALA A 118 -0.26 -21.02 11.04
CA ALA A 118 0.30 -21.22 9.71
C ALA A 118 0.11 -19.95 8.85
N MET A 119 -1.04 -19.30 8.96
CA MET A 119 -1.30 -18.00 8.34
C MET A 119 -0.36 -16.92 8.90
N PHE A 120 -0.16 -16.89 10.22
CA PHE A 120 0.78 -15.94 10.85
C PHE A 120 2.22 -16.16 10.37
N GLN A 121 2.67 -17.41 10.26
CA GLN A 121 3.96 -17.77 9.69
C GLN A 121 4.08 -17.43 8.20
N GLY A 122 2.95 -17.35 7.49
CA GLY A 122 2.88 -16.78 6.15
C GLY A 122 3.29 -15.30 6.17
N LEU A 123 2.73 -14.49 7.08
CA LEU A 123 3.13 -13.09 7.23
C LEU A 123 4.58 -12.94 7.72
N ASP A 124 5.05 -13.84 8.61
CA ASP A 124 6.44 -13.87 9.05
C ASP A 124 7.39 -14.03 7.83
N PHE A 125 7.04 -14.93 6.90
CA PHE A 125 7.78 -15.14 5.66
C PHE A 125 7.77 -13.91 4.76
N VAL A 126 6.62 -13.25 4.61
CA VAL A 126 6.47 -12.05 3.77
C VAL A 126 7.40 -10.94 4.24
N ILE A 127 7.48 -10.68 5.56
CA ILE A 127 8.39 -9.68 6.13
C ILE A 127 9.85 -10.08 5.91
N ALA A 128 10.21 -11.33 6.19
CA ALA A 128 11.57 -11.81 5.98
C ALA A 128 12.00 -11.74 4.51
N GLU A 129 11.10 -12.01 3.57
CA GLU A 129 11.39 -11.95 2.14
C GLU A 129 11.45 -10.51 1.64
N ALA A 130 10.53 -9.63 2.06
CA ALA A 130 10.58 -8.21 1.71
C ALA A 130 11.93 -7.57 2.13
N ARG A 131 12.46 -7.96 3.30
CA ARG A 131 13.78 -7.54 3.79
C ARG A 131 14.91 -7.91 2.84
N ARG A 132 14.91 -9.14 2.30
CA ARG A 132 15.95 -9.62 1.37
C ARG A 132 16.00 -8.84 0.06
N HIS A 133 14.85 -8.30 -0.35
CA HIS A 133 14.70 -7.56 -1.61
C HIS A 133 14.71 -6.03 -1.43
N GLY A 134 14.90 -5.54 -0.21
CA GLY A 134 14.96 -4.11 0.11
C GLY A 134 13.63 -3.39 -0.06
N ILE A 135 12.52 -4.09 0.22
CA ILE A 135 11.16 -3.58 0.07
C ILE A 135 10.57 -3.34 1.46
N TYR A 136 10.05 -2.13 1.68
CA TYR A 136 9.31 -1.82 2.90
C TYR A 136 7.87 -2.33 2.82
N LEU A 137 7.28 -2.63 3.97
CA LEU A 137 5.90 -3.08 4.09
C LEU A 137 4.99 -2.06 4.78
N LEU A 138 3.91 -1.66 4.12
CA LEU A 138 2.78 -0.99 4.77
C LEU A 138 1.73 -2.05 5.10
N LEU A 139 1.55 -2.33 6.39
CA LEU A 139 0.69 -3.41 6.87
C LEU A 139 -0.66 -2.87 7.32
N CYS A 140 -1.72 -3.20 6.58
CA CYS A 140 -3.09 -2.86 6.93
C CYS A 140 -3.66 -3.83 7.96
N LEU A 141 -4.33 -3.30 8.98
CA LEU A 141 -4.72 -4.04 10.18
C LEU A 141 -6.19 -4.52 10.19
N THR A 142 -7.04 -4.00 9.30
CA THR A 142 -8.40 -4.52 9.08
C THR A 142 -8.98 -3.93 7.79
N ASN A 143 -10.19 -4.36 7.41
CA ASN A 143 -10.87 -3.89 6.20
C ASN A 143 -12.19 -3.19 6.51
N ASN A 144 -12.55 -2.18 5.74
CA ASN A 144 -13.90 -1.64 5.71
C ASN A 144 -14.88 -2.58 4.99
N PHE A 145 -14.42 -3.25 3.93
CA PHE A 145 -15.23 -4.18 3.16
C PHE A 145 -15.26 -5.57 3.79
N HIS A 146 -16.11 -6.43 3.22
CA HIS A 146 -16.32 -7.79 3.69
C HIS A 146 -15.26 -8.79 3.22
N ASP A 147 -14.45 -8.42 2.22
CA ASP A 147 -13.35 -9.27 1.74
C ASP A 147 -12.36 -9.49 2.89
N PHE A 148 -12.08 -10.77 3.17
CA PHE A 148 -11.30 -11.19 4.34
C PHE A 148 -11.91 -10.73 5.68
N GLY A 149 -13.24 -10.62 5.73
CA GLY A 149 -14.02 -10.31 6.94
C GLY A 149 -14.29 -8.83 7.15
N GLY A 150 -13.29 -8.11 7.67
CA GLY A 150 -13.36 -6.67 7.94
C GLY A 150 -14.36 -6.27 9.03
N LYS A 151 -14.71 -4.98 9.08
CA LYS A 151 -15.52 -4.37 10.16
C LYS A 151 -16.82 -5.12 10.45
N ARG A 152 -17.46 -5.67 9.40
CA ARG A 152 -18.68 -6.45 9.51
C ARG A 152 -18.48 -7.74 10.32
N GLN A 153 -17.35 -8.43 10.14
CA GLN A 153 -17.04 -9.66 10.87
C GLN A 153 -16.81 -9.38 12.36
N TYR A 154 -16.15 -8.27 12.69
CA TYR A 154 -15.95 -7.84 14.07
C TYR A 154 -17.28 -7.55 14.79
N VAL A 155 -18.22 -6.88 14.13
CA VAL A 155 -19.58 -6.67 14.66
C VAL A 155 -20.32 -8.00 14.81
N ALA A 156 -20.19 -8.91 13.83
CA ALA A 156 -20.81 -10.23 13.89
C ALA A 156 -20.32 -11.04 15.11
N TRP A 157 -19.01 -11.07 15.38
CA TRP A 157 -18.46 -11.72 16.56
C TRP A 157 -19.00 -11.13 17.87
N ALA A 158 -19.15 -9.81 17.96
CA ALA A 158 -19.72 -9.19 19.16
C ALA A 158 -21.19 -9.59 19.35
N ARG A 159 -21.99 -9.67 18.27
CA ARG A 159 -23.38 -10.15 18.34
C ARG A 159 -23.47 -11.59 18.80
N GLU A 160 -22.62 -12.48 18.26
CA GLU A 160 -22.53 -13.88 18.67
C GLU A 160 -22.14 -14.04 20.14
N ALA A 161 -21.33 -13.11 20.67
CA ALA A 161 -20.96 -13.03 22.08
C ALA A 161 -22.04 -12.43 23.00
N GLY A 162 -23.22 -12.07 22.46
CA GLY A 162 -24.36 -11.56 23.24
C GLY A 162 -24.58 -10.04 23.18
N HIS A 163 -23.81 -9.30 22.38
CA HIS A 163 -24.02 -7.87 22.13
C HIS A 163 -25.00 -7.65 20.98
N GLY A 164 -26.24 -8.09 21.18
CA GLY A 164 -27.29 -8.11 20.14
C GLY A 164 -27.89 -6.74 19.80
N ASP A 165 -27.48 -5.68 20.49
CA ASP A 165 -27.89 -4.29 20.28
C ASP A 165 -27.16 -3.58 19.13
N LEU A 166 -26.06 -4.16 18.63
CA LEU A 166 -25.35 -3.66 17.45
C LEU A 166 -26.23 -3.83 16.21
N ALA A 167 -26.54 -2.75 15.49
CA ALA A 167 -27.49 -2.67 14.39
C ALA A 167 -26.84 -2.85 13.01
N ASP A 168 -25.64 -2.33 12.78
CA ASP A 168 -24.97 -2.38 11.47
C ASP A 168 -23.44 -2.46 11.57
N ALA A 169 -22.76 -2.47 10.41
CA ALA A 169 -21.32 -2.67 10.34
C ALA A 169 -20.51 -1.46 10.85
N ASP A 170 -21.10 -0.26 10.89
CA ASP A 170 -20.46 0.96 11.35
C ASP A 170 -20.40 1.06 12.87
N ASP A 171 -21.17 0.23 13.58
CA ASP A 171 -21.02 0.03 15.03
C ASP A 171 -19.59 -0.39 15.41
N PHE A 172 -18.80 -0.88 14.45
CA PHE A 172 -17.36 -1.10 14.59
C PHE A 172 -16.63 0.14 15.15
N PHE A 173 -16.99 1.35 14.70
CA PHE A 173 -16.30 2.57 15.07
C PHE A 173 -16.65 3.07 16.48
N ASN A 174 -17.83 2.73 17.00
CA ASN A 174 -18.33 3.28 18.27
C ASN A 174 -18.40 2.24 19.40
N SER A 175 -18.68 0.97 19.10
CA SER A 175 -18.83 -0.08 20.10
C SER A 175 -17.53 -0.32 20.88
N THR A 176 -17.59 -0.16 22.20
CA THR A 176 -16.42 -0.38 23.08
C THR A 176 -15.92 -1.82 23.00
N VAL A 177 -16.82 -2.79 22.83
CA VAL A 177 -16.47 -4.20 22.72
C VAL A 177 -15.73 -4.48 21.41
N VAL A 178 -16.28 -3.99 20.29
CA VAL A 178 -15.69 -4.18 18.96
C VAL A 178 -14.34 -3.48 18.86
N LYS A 179 -14.24 -2.24 19.35
CA LYS A 179 -12.96 -1.53 19.50
C LYS A 179 -11.97 -2.32 20.35
N GLY A 180 -12.43 -3.01 21.40
CA GLY A 180 -11.61 -3.91 22.21
C GLY A 180 -11.05 -5.09 21.41
N TYR A 181 -11.87 -5.74 20.56
CA TYR A 181 -11.40 -6.80 19.66
C TYR A 181 -10.33 -6.30 18.68
N TYR A 182 -10.56 -5.14 18.05
CA TYR A 182 -9.57 -4.52 17.15
C TYR A 182 -8.27 -4.21 17.89
N LYS A 183 -8.33 -3.59 19.07
CA LYS A 183 -7.15 -3.29 19.89
C LYS A 183 -6.36 -4.53 20.29
N ASN A 184 -7.05 -5.65 20.55
CA ASN A 184 -6.40 -6.93 20.81
C ASN A 184 -5.68 -7.44 19.56
N HIS A 185 -6.31 -7.33 18.38
CA HIS A 185 -5.68 -7.69 17.11
C HIS A 185 -4.42 -6.88 16.82
N VAL A 186 -4.51 -5.56 16.91
CA VAL A 186 -3.36 -4.64 16.80
C VAL A 186 -2.22 -5.08 17.72
N LYS A 187 -2.52 -5.31 19.00
CA LYS A 187 -1.49 -5.72 19.96
C LYS A 187 -0.84 -7.05 19.57
N THR A 188 -1.62 -8.04 19.15
CA THR A 188 -1.09 -9.34 18.72
C THR A 188 -0.18 -9.21 17.51
N VAL A 189 -0.59 -8.45 16.48
CA VAL A 189 0.22 -8.24 15.27
C VAL A 189 1.51 -7.50 15.58
N LEU A 190 1.43 -6.34 16.22
CA LEU A 190 2.62 -5.51 16.49
C LEU A 190 3.64 -6.21 17.40
N THR A 191 3.17 -7.04 18.34
CA THR A 191 4.06 -7.74 19.29
C THR A 191 4.43 -9.16 18.86
N ARG A 192 4.00 -9.62 17.67
CA ARG A 192 4.44 -10.89 17.10
C ARG A 192 5.96 -10.89 16.99
N VAL A 193 6.59 -11.93 17.52
CA VAL A 193 7.99 -12.27 17.22
C VAL A 193 8.00 -13.12 15.96
N ASN A 194 8.60 -12.58 14.89
CA ASN A 194 8.70 -13.26 13.61
C ASN A 194 9.47 -14.58 13.78
N THR A 195 8.86 -15.71 13.40
CA THR A 195 9.48 -17.05 13.58
C THR A 195 10.71 -17.30 12.73
N MET A 196 10.94 -16.49 11.69
CA MET A 196 12.07 -16.63 10.77
C MET A 196 13.22 -15.69 11.10
N THR A 197 12.92 -14.46 11.52
CA THR A 197 13.96 -13.45 11.84
C THR A 197 14.25 -13.36 13.33
N GLY A 198 13.34 -13.81 14.20
CA GLY A 198 13.44 -13.66 15.65
C GLY A 198 13.19 -12.22 16.14
N VAL A 199 12.80 -11.30 15.26
CA VAL A 199 12.55 -9.89 15.57
C VAL A 199 11.05 -9.67 15.77
N ALA A 200 10.67 -8.89 16.78
CA ALA A 200 9.27 -8.51 16.92
C ALA A 200 8.87 -7.53 15.80
N TYR A 201 7.64 -7.61 15.29
CA TYR A 201 7.24 -6.78 14.15
C TYR A 201 7.40 -5.28 14.44
N ARG A 202 7.01 -4.81 15.62
CA ARG A 202 7.25 -3.42 16.06
C ARG A 202 8.72 -2.98 16.12
N ASP A 203 9.66 -3.93 16.06
CA ASP A 203 11.11 -3.68 16.10
C ASP A 203 11.78 -3.98 14.73
N ASP A 204 11.02 -4.37 13.69
CA ASP A 204 11.58 -4.75 12.38
C ASP A 204 11.52 -3.58 11.37
N PRO A 205 12.66 -2.97 10.99
CA PRO A 205 12.71 -1.81 10.08
C PRO A 205 12.24 -2.11 8.66
N THR A 206 11.98 -3.38 8.33
CA THR A 206 11.35 -3.75 7.05
C THR A 206 9.92 -3.22 6.95
N ILE A 207 9.26 -2.97 8.08
CA ILE A 207 7.91 -2.39 8.10
C ILE A 207 8.05 -0.86 7.96
N LEU A 208 7.39 -0.27 6.97
CA LEU A 208 7.26 1.18 6.86
C LEU A 208 6.36 1.71 7.98
N GLY A 209 5.24 1.02 8.20
CA GLY A 209 4.23 1.46 9.14
C GLY A 209 2.96 0.63 9.12
N TRP A 210 2.03 1.11 9.93
CA TRP A 210 0.74 0.50 10.21
C TRP A 210 -0.38 1.32 9.57
N GLU A 211 -1.22 0.67 8.79
CA GLU A 211 -2.45 1.27 8.27
C GLU A 211 -3.64 0.76 9.10
N LEU A 212 -4.39 1.69 9.71
CA LEU A 212 -5.42 1.34 10.68
C LEU A 212 -6.54 0.49 10.07
N MET A 213 -7.02 0.87 8.88
CA MET A 213 -8.09 0.17 8.16
C MET A 213 -7.97 0.49 6.66
N ASN A 214 -8.22 -0.50 5.82
CA ASN A 214 -8.38 -0.29 4.38
C ASN A 214 -9.72 0.43 4.11
N GLU A 215 -9.66 1.61 3.51
CA GLU A 215 -10.81 2.36 2.98
C GLU A 215 -11.98 2.54 3.97
N PRO A 216 -11.76 3.06 5.21
CA PRO A 216 -12.85 3.27 6.15
C PRO A 216 -13.93 4.17 5.56
N ARG A 217 -15.18 3.73 5.65
CA ARG A 217 -16.39 4.50 5.31
C ARG A 217 -17.42 4.33 6.41
N CYS A 218 -18.28 5.33 6.58
CA CYS A 218 -19.35 5.29 7.57
C CYS A 218 -20.64 5.90 7.01
N ASP A 219 -21.59 5.04 6.68
CA ASP A 219 -22.91 5.44 6.19
C ASP A 219 -23.81 5.91 7.36
N ALA A 220 -23.59 5.37 8.56
CA ALA A 220 -24.32 5.76 9.78
C ALA A 220 -24.03 7.21 10.22
N ASP A 221 -22.85 7.74 9.88
CA ASP A 221 -22.48 9.14 10.08
C ASP A 221 -21.76 9.70 8.84
N PRO A 222 -22.52 10.21 7.86
CA PRO A 222 -21.95 10.77 6.64
C PRO A 222 -21.04 11.97 6.87
N THR A 223 -21.13 12.67 8.01
CA THR A 223 -20.27 13.84 8.31
C THR A 223 -18.83 13.45 8.63
N GLY A 224 -18.58 12.18 8.93
CA GLY A 224 -17.27 11.61 9.20
C GLY A 224 -16.75 11.78 10.62
N ALA A 225 -17.55 12.28 11.55
CA ALA A 225 -17.16 12.44 12.95
C ALA A 225 -16.89 11.08 13.63
N MET A 226 -17.65 10.03 13.28
CA MET A 226 -17.48 8.70 13.85
C MET A 226 -16.13 8.06 13.48
N VAL A 227 -15.74 8.12 12.20
CA VAL A 227 -14.43 7.61 11.76
C VAL A 227 -13.31 8.47 12.34
N GLN A 228 -13.47 9.80 12.38
CA GLN A 228 -12.48 10.68 12.98
C GLN A 228 -12.24 10.33 14.45
N ALA A 229 -13.30 10.21 15.26
CA ALA A 229 -13.19 9.86 16.68
C ALA A 229 -12.54 8.48 16.89
N TRP A 230 -12.82 7.52 16.00
CA TRP A 230 -12.18 6.21 16.03
C TRP A 230 -10.68 6.31 15.73
N VAL A 231 -10.27 7.08 14.72
CA VAL A 231 -8.83 7.28 14.40
C VAL A 231 -8.12 8.03 15.52
N GLU A 232 -8.75 9.04 16.12
CA GLU A 232 -8.22 9.78 17.29
C GLU A 232 -8.02 8.87 18.51
N GLU A 233 -8.71 7.73 18.59
CA GLU A 233 -8.52 6.71 19.62
C GLU A 233 -7.47 5.65 19.21
N MET A 234 -7.54 5.15 17.97
CA MET A 234 -6.73 4.00 17.53
C MET A 234 -5.30 4.37 17.16
N ALA A 235 -5.06 5.50 16.49
CA ALA A 235 -3.70 5.90 16.14
C ALA A 235 -2.83 6.11 17.38
N PRO A 236 -3.27 6.82 18.44
CA PRO A 236 -2.50 6.88 19.68
C PRO A 236 -2.33 5.52 20.35
N TYR A 237 -3.34 4.64 20.32
CA TYR A 237 -3.23 3.30 20.90
C TYR A 237 -2.13 2.48 20.22
N VAL A 238 -2.08 2.45 18.88
CA VAL A 238 -0.99 1.83 18.11
C VAL A 238 0.37 2.38 18.59
N LYS A 239 0.47 3.71 18.69
CA LYS A 239 1.70 4.39 19.17
C LYS A 239 2.11 4.06 20.61
N THR A 240 1.19 3.56 21.45
CA THR A 240 1.55 3.08 22.81
C THR A 240 2.22 1.71 22.83
N ILE A 241 2.02 0.91 21.76
CA ILE A 241 2.61 -0.42 21.60
C ILE A 241 3.91 -0.33 20.80
N ASP A 242 3.89 0.51 19.77
CA ASP A 242 4.98 0.78 18.84
C ASP A 242 5.09 2.29 18.59
N GLY A 243 6.07 2.91 19.23
CA GLY A 243 6.31 4.35 19.11
C GLY A 243 7.17 4.75 17.91
N GLU A 244 7.77 3.79 17.21
CA GLU A 244 8.82 4.03 16.21
C GLU A 244 8.26 3.99 14.78
N HIS A 245 7.45 2.98 14.44
CA HIS A 245 6.90 2.85 13.09
C HIS A 245 5.84 3.90 12.77
N LEU A 246 5.71 4.25 11.49
CA LEU A 246 4.72 5.21 11.03
C LEU A 246 3.30 4.64 11.13
N VAL A 247 2.30 5.52 11.24
CA VAL A 247 0.88 5.14 11.24
C VAL A 247 0.10 6.03 10.27
N THR A 248 -0.81 5.42 9.52
CA THR A 248 -1.83 6.13 8.70
C THR A 248 -3.23 5.57 8.94
N ALA A 249 -4.24 6.37 8.65
CA ALA A 249 -5.64 5.97 8.76
C ALA A 249 -6.08 5.00 7.65
N GLY A 250 -5.46 5.06 6.46
CA GLY A 250 -5.83 4.25 5.29
C GLY A 250 -7.02 4.81 4.51
N LEU A 251 -7.21 6.13 4.55
CA LEU A 251 -8.31 6.78 3.84
C LEU A 251 -8.11 6.71 2.32
N GLU A 252 -9.23 6.57 1.62
CA GLU A 252 -9.32 6.83 0.18
C GLU A 252 -9.09 8.30 -0.16
N GLY A 253 -9.37 9.20 0.80
CA GLY A 253 -9.17 10.65 0.65
C GLY A 253 -10.47 11.46 0.62
N PHE A 254 -11.66 10.86 0.75
CA PHE A 254 -12.89 11.64 0.68
C PHE A 254 -12.97 12.72 1.76
N TYR A 255 -13.32 13.93 1.30
CA TYR A 255 -13.53 15.09 2.14
C TYR A 255 -14.88 15.00 2.87
N GLY A 256 -14.92 15.53 4.08
CA GLY A 256 -16.14 15.56 4.92
C GLY A 256 -16.75 16.95 5.05
N ASP A 257 -17.39 17.22 6.19
CA ASP A 257 -18.15 18.46 6.45
C ASP A 257 -17.41 19.46 7.37
N GLY A 258 -16.08 19.36 7.41
CA GLY A 258 -15.19 20.20 8.22
C GLY A 258 -14.77 21.53 7.56
N ALA A 259 -14.05 22.36 8.32
CA ALA A 259 -13.66 23.71 7.91
C ALA A 259 -12.70 23.78 6.69
N HIS A 260 -11.98 22.69 6.42
CA HIS A 260 -11.07 22.55 5.27
C HIS A 260 -11.48 21.41 4.35
N GLU A 261 -12.76 21.06 4.39
CA GLU A 261 -13.32 19.95 3.65
C GLU A 261 -14.33 20.47 2.63
N SER A 262 -14.51 19.74 1.53
CA SER A 262 -15.58 20.02 0.58
C SER A 262 -15.98 18.77 -0.19
N LYS A 263 -17.23 18.35 -0.03
CA LYS A 263 -17.80 17.27 -0.83
C LYS A 263 -17.78 17.53 -2.33
N ASP A 264 -17.69 18.78 -2.77
CA ASP A 264 -17.62 19.11 -4.21
C ASP A 264 -16.33 18.58 -4.86
N LEU A 265 -15.31 18.26 -4.04
CA LEU A 265 -14.09 17.58 -4.47
C LEU A 265 -14.27 16.05 -4.51
N ASN A 266 -15.32 15.51 -3.92
CA ASN A 266 -15.59 14.08 -3.90
C ASN A 266 -16.32 13.63 -5.18
N PRO A 267 -16.23 12.34 -5.53
CA PRO A 267 -17.08 11.76 -6.55
C PRO A 267 -18.55 12.06 -6.27
N TRP A 268 -19.28 12.49 -7.30
CA TRP A 268 -20.71 12.85 -7.24
C TRP A 268 -21.12 13.95 -6.27
N GLY A 269 -20.17 14.67 -5.65
CA GLY A 269 -20.53 15.75 -4.73
C GLY A 269 -21.16 15.27 -3.41
N ILE A 270 -20.82 14.06 -2.94
CA ILE A 270 -21.43 13.45 -1.74
C ILE A 270 -20.38 13.14 -0.66
N TYR A 271 -20.85 12.91 0.56
CA TYR A 271 -20.01 12.46 1.67
C TYR A 271 -19.96 10.93 1.76
N TYR A 272 -18.85 10.42 2.29
CA TYR A 272 -18.57 8.99 2.45
C TYR A 272 -18.31 8.58 3.91
N GLY A 273 -18.59 9.49 4.86
CA GLY A 273 -18.37 9.24 6.29
C GLY A 273 -16.92 9.37 6.74
N THR A 274 -16.12 10.17 6.05
CA THR A 274 -14.73 10.50 6.43
C THR A 274 -14.46 11.99 6.30
N ASN A 275 -13.44 12.46 7.01
CA ASN A 275 -12.86 13.80 6.84
C ASN A 275 -11.40 13.65 6.41
N TYR A 276 -10.99 14.21 5.28
CA TYR A 276 -9.63 14.02 4.79
C TYR A 276 -8.60 14.73 5.67
N VAL A 277 -8.78 16.03 5.89
CA VAL A 277 -7.83 16.88 6.61
C VAL A 277 -7.87 16.54 8.10
N GLU A 278 -9.05 16.55 8.73
CA GLU A 278 -9.14 16.39 10.18
C GLU A 278 -8.71 14.99 10.65
N THR A 279 -9.08 13.93 9.93
CA THR A 279 -8.64 12.57 10.29
C THR A 279 -7.12 12.42 10.17
N HIS A 280 -6.51 12.99 9.13
CA HIS A 280 -5.05 12.96 9.00
C HIS A 280 -4.34 13.95 9.93
N ARG A 281 -5.03 14.89 10.59
CA ARG A 281 -4.47 15.71 11.69
C ARG A 281 -4.41 14.96 13.02
N ALA A 282 -5.18 13.90 13.19
CA ALA A 282 -5.25 13.13 14.42
C ALA A 282 -3.84 12.78 14.95
N ARG A 283 -3.68 12.87 16.28
CA ARG A 283 -2.41 12.54 16.93
C ARG A 283 -2.06 11.08 16.65
N GLY A 284 -0.79 10.84 16.32
CA GLY A 284 -0.29 9.50 16.03
C GLY A 284 -0.38 9.12 14.56
N VAL A 285 -1.15 9.83 13.72
CA VAL A 285 -1.07 9.68 12.26
C VAL A 285 0.14 10.47 11.75
N ASP A 286 1.03 9.84 10.98
CA ASP A 286 2.32 10.44 10.57
C ASP A 286 2.33 10.90 9.11
N PHE A 287 1.53 10.28 8.24
CA PHE A 287 1.41 10.63 6.83
C PHE A 287 -0.03 10.48 6.33
N ALA A 288 -0.33 11.15 5.22
CA ALA A 288 -1.63 11.11 4.58
C ALA A 288 -1.68 10.10 3.44
N THR A 289 -2.86 9.53 3.20
CA THR A 289 -3.11 8.62 2.08
C THR A 289 -4.30 9.07 1.25
N ILE A 290 -4.23 8.78 -0.05
CA ILE A 290 -5.35 8.86 -0.98
C ILE A 290 -5.34 7.64 -1.90
N HIS A 291 -6.52 7.27 -2.39
CA HIS A 291 -6.71 6.26 -3.43
C HIS A 291 -7.18 6.93 -4.74
N LEU A 292 -7.11 6.22 -5.86
CA LEU A 292 -7.48 6.74 -7.19
C LEU A 292 -8.12 5.68 -8.08
N TYR A 293 -9.46 5.67 -8.13
CA TYR A 293 -10.25 4.82 -9.02
C TYR A 293 -11.34 5.59 -9.80
N PRO A 294 -10.99 6.51 -10.72
CA PRO A 294 -11.99 7.32 -11.43
C PRO A 294 -12.99 6.51 -12.26
N ASP A 295 -12.62 5.31 -12.72
CA ASP A 295 -13.49 4.38 -13.46
C ASP A 295 -14.56 3.72 -12.58
N VAL A 296 -14.24 3.43 -11.32
CA VAL A 296 -15.22 2.94 -10.33
C VAL A 296 -16.06 4.09 -9.80
N TRP A 297 -15.39 5.16 -9.35
CA TRP A 297 -16.04 6.26 -8.68
C TRP A 297 -16.92 7.07 -9.61
N LEU A 298 -16.54 7.25 -10.87
CA LEU A 298 -17.31 7.99 -11.87
C LEU A 298 -17.80 7.08 -12.98
N TRP A 299 -18.29 5.89 -12.61
CA TRP A 299 -18.82 4.92 -13.56
C TRP A 299 -19.85 5.56 -14.50
N GLY A 300 -19.73 5.26 -15.79
CA GLY A 300 -20.57 5.84 -16.86
C GLY A 300 -20.15 7.23 -17.35
N SER A 301 -19.20 7.91 -16.69
CA SER A 301 -18.66 9.19 -17.17
C SER A 301 -17.64 9.01 -18.32
N GLY A 302 -17.46 10.06 -19.11
CA GLY A 302 -16.50 10.09 -20.21
C GLY A 302 -15.05 10.26 -19.74
N ALA A 303 -14.10 9.94 -20.62
CA ALA A 303 -12.66 10.01 -20.32
C ALA A 303 -12.19 11.42 -19.91
N ASP A 304 -12.77 12.48 -20.50
CA ASP A 304 -12.42 13.86 -20.16
C ASP A 304 -12.88 14.24 -18.75
N THR A 305 -14.09 13.82 -18.35
CA THR A 305 -14.60 14.00 -16.98
C THR A 305 -13.74 13.26 -15.95
N GLN A 306 -13.35 12.02 -16.25
CA GLN A 306 -12.46 11.26 -15.37
C GLN A 306 -11.08 11.90 -15.24
N LEU A 307 -10.55 12.47 -16.34
CA LEU A 307 -9.27 13.16 -16.34
C LEU A 307 -9.34 14.47 -15.53
N GLU A 308 -10.39 15.26 -15.72
CA GLU A 308 -10.61 16.50 -14.95
C GLU A 308 -10.74 16.20 -13.46
N PHE A 309 -11.53 15.17 -13.10
CA PHE A 309 -11.63 14.71 -11.72
C PHE A 309 -10.28 14.30 -11.16
N PHE A 310 -9.51 13.45 -11.86
CA PHE A 310 -8.17 13.04 -11.42
C PHE A 310 -7.26 14.24 -11.15
N GLN A 311 -7.25 15.23 -12.05
CA GLN A 311 -6.42 16.43 -11.90
C GLN A 311 -6.84 17.28 -10.71
N ASN A 312 -8.15 17.48 -10.52
CA ASN A 312 -8.68 18.26 -9.39
C ASN A 312 -8.43 17.54 -8.07
N TRP A 313 -8.74 16.25 -8.00
CA TRP A 313 -8.49 15.38 -6.86
C TRP A 313 -7.02 15.39 -6.43
N THR A 314 -6.11 15.10 -7.35
CA THR A 314 -4.68 15.06 -7.02
C THR A 314 -4.17 16.43 -6.58
N ARG A 315 -4.59 17.51 -7.26
CA ARG A 315 -4.17 18.87 -6.92
C ARG A 315 -4.71 19.32 -5.57
N SER A 316 -5.98 19.05 -5.25
CA SER A 316 -6.59 19.46 -3.98
C SER A 316 -5.91 18.76 -2.82
N HIS A 317 -5.70 17.44 -2.89
CA HIS A 317 -5.06 16.68 -1.83
C HIS A 317 -3.60 17.09 -1.60
N VAL A 318 -2.85 17.36 -2.67
CA VAL A 318 -1.49 17.91 -2.56
C VAL A 318 -1.51 19.27 -1.86
N SER A 319 -2.41 20.16 -2.27
CA SER A 319 -2.55 21.50 -1.70
C SER A 319 -2.94 21.45 -0.23
N ASP A 320 -3.97 20.69 0.13
CA ASP A 320 -4.51 20.62 1.48
C ASP A 320 -3.55 19.89 2.42
N THR A 321 -2.83 18.88 1.95
CA THR A 321 -1.74 18.27 2.73
C THR A 321 -0.67 19.30 3.06
N GLU A 322 -0.22 20.08 2.07
CA GLU A 322 0.81 21.09 2.27
C GLU A 322 0.36 22.21 3.22
N LEU A 323 -0.88 22.69 3.06
CA LEU A 323 -1.42 23.81 3.82
C LEU A 323 -1.83 23.44 5.25
N TYR A 324 -2.40 22.26 5.44
CA TYR A 324 -3.14 21.94 6.66
C TYR A 324 -2.57 20.79 7.47
N LEU A 325 -1.75 19.92 6.87
CA LEU A 325 -1.19 18.75 7.53
C LEU A 325 0.31 18.90 7.80
N GLY A 326 1.07 19.41 6.82
CA GLY A 326 2.53 19.47 6.91
C GLY A 326 3.19 18.09 6.99
N LYS A 327 2.51 17.06 6.45
CA LYS A 327 2.90 15.64 6.46
C LYS A 327 3.21 15.13 5.05
N PRO A 328 3.90 14.00 4.90
CA PRO A 328 4.01 13.35 3.59
C PRO A 328 2.65 12.81 3.13
N LEU A 329 2.48 12.67 1.82
CA LEU A 329 1.31 12.11 1.15
C LEU A 329 1.74 10.95 0.24
N LEU A 330 1.04 9.83 0.35
CA LEU A 330 1.14 8.69 -0.56
C LEU A 330 -0.17 8.46 -1.30
N VAL A 331 -0.09 8.09 -2.58
CA VAL A 331 -1.22 7.46 -3.27
C VAL A 331 -1.13 5.95 -3.03
N THR A 332 -1.78 5.43 -1.99
CA THR A 332 -1.61 4.03 -1.57
C THR A 332 -2.37 3.02 -2.43
N GLU A 333 -3.32 3.48 -3.24
CA GLU A 333 -3.91 2.70 -4.32
C GLU A 333 -4.22 3.56 -5.54
N TYR A 334 -3.89 3.04 -6.72
CA TYR A 334 -4.37 3.59 -7.97
C TYR A 334 -4.40 2.50 -9.04
N GLY A 335 -5.44 2.50 -9.86
CA GLY A 335 -5.64 1.48 -10.88
C GLY A 335 -6.49 1.98 -12.04
N LYS A 336 -6.39 1.30 -13.18
CA LYS A 336 -7.33 1.45 -14.28
C LYS A 336 -7.79 0.07 -14.72
N PHE A 337 -9.08 -0.19 -14.55
CA PHE A 337 -9.71 -1.45 -14.85
C PHE A 337 -9.59 -1.75 -16.34
N LEU A 338 -9.22 -2.97 -16.68
CA LEU A 338 -9.19 -3.47 -18.04
C LEU A 338 -10.43 -4.32 -18.29
N TRP A 339 -11.35 -3.79 -19.09
CA TRP A 339 -12.51 -4.54 -19.57
C TRP A 339 -12.53 -4.55 -21.09
N GLU A 340 -12.62 -5.73 -21.67
CA GLU A 340 -12.75 -5.94 -23.11
C GLU A 340 -13.92 -5.08 -23.67
N GLY A 341 -13.59 -4.16 -24.59
CA GLY A 341 -14.54 -3.23 -25.19
C GLY A 341 -14.78 -1.92 -24.45
N VAL A 342 -14.30 -1.74 -23.21
CA VAL A 342 -14.49 -0.51 -22.40
C VAL A 342 -13.18 0.21 -22.11
N ALA A 343 -12.14 -0.53 -21.70
CA ALA A 343 -10.82 0.02 -21.45
C ALA A 343 -9.72 -0.91 -21.93
N ASN A 344 -8.66 -0.35 -22.52
CA ASN A 344 -7.52 -1.11 -23.01
C ASN A 344 -6.20 -0.72 -22.33
N ARG A 345 -5.16 -1.51 -22.58
CA ARG A 345 -3.81 -1.27 -22.02
C ARG A 345 -3.26 0.12 -22.36
N THR A 346 -3.64 0.73 -23.49
CA THR A 346 -3.23 2.11 -23.84
C THR A 346 -3.82 3.13 -22.86
N GLN A 347 -5.10 3.01 -22.52
CA GLN A 347 -5.74 3.89 -21.53
C GLN A 347 -5.16 3.67 -20.12
N ARG A 348 -4.94 2.40 -19.70
CA ARG A 348 -4.26 2.09 -18.44
C ARG A 348 -2.87 2.70 -18.39
N ASN A 349 -2.08 2.54 -19.44
CA ASN A 349 -0.72 3.09 -19.51
C ASN A 349 -0.70 4.64 -19.45
N ARG A 350 -1.68 5.30 -20.08
CA ARG A 350 -1.83 6.76 -20.00
C ARG A 350 -2.20 7.20 -18.58
N PHE A 351 -3.17 6.53 -17.95
CA PHE A 351 -3.55 6.81 -16.57
C PHE A 351 -2.38 6.61 -15.60
N LEU A 352 -1.69 5.47 -15.72
CA LEU A 352 -0.48 5.16 -14.97
C LEU A 352 0.56 6.28 -15.11
N GLY A 353 0.86 6.71 -16.33
CA GLY A 353 1.78 7.84 -16.57
C GLY A 353 1.34 9.12 -15.87
N LEU A 354 0.06 9.49 -15.92
CA LEU A 354 -0.46 10.70 -15.26
C LEU A 354 -0.28 10.70 -13.74
N VAL A 355 -0.55 9.57 -13.08
CA VAL A 355 -0.35 9.42 -11.63
C VAL A 355 1.12 9.55 -11.29
N LEU A 356 1.98 8.80 -11.98
CA LEU A 356 3.43 8.77 -11.73
C LEU A 356 4.11 10.12 -12.03
N ASP A 357 3.71 10.80 -13.09
CA ASP A 357 4.18 12.16 -13.42
C ASP A 357 3.79 13.15 -12.33
N SER A 358 2.58 13.03 -11.75
CA SER A 358 2.12 13.90 -10.66
C SER A 358 2.92 13.68 -9.38
N ILE A 359 3.23 12.41 -9.05
CA ILE A 359 4.09 12.05 -7.93
C ILE A 359 5.49 12.63 -8.13
N TYR A 360 6.12 12.38 -9.28
CA TYR A 360 7.46 12.88 -9.57
C TYR A 360 7.53 14.40 -9.56
N ALA A 361 6.57 15.09 -10.18
CA ALA A 361 6.53 16.55 -10.21
C ALA A 361 6.45 17.16 -8.81
N SER A 362 5.65 16.57 -7.92
CA SER A 362 5.56 17.02 -6.53
C SER A 362 6.87 16.76 -5.76
N ALA A 363 7.38 15.52 -5.80
CA ALA A 363 8.63 15.12 -5.14
C ALA A 363 9.84 15.96 -5.60
N ALA A 364 10.01 16.13 -6.92
CA ALA A 364 11.10 16.90 -7.51
C ALA A 364 11.06 18.39 -7.09
N GLU A 365 9.90 18.92 -6.74
CA GLU A 365 9.76 20.28 -6.22
C GLU A 365 9.83 20.37 -4.69
N GLY A 366 9.92 19.24 -3.98
CA GLY A 366 9.86 19.18 -2.51
C GLY A 366 8.44 19.37 -1.95
N GLY A 367 7.43 19.00 -2.73
CA GLY A 367 6.02 18.95 -2.31
C GLY A 367 5.71 17.72 -1.45
N PRO A 368 4.46 17.59 -0.95
CA PRO A 368 4.08 16.52 -0.03
C PRO A 368 3.78 15.18 -0.67
N LEU A 369 3.41 15.14 -1.95
CA LEU A 369 3.18 13.87 -2.65
C LEU A 369 4.53 13.25 -3.04
N VAL A 370 4.91 12.19 -2.33
CA VAL A 370 6.29 11.65 -2.34
C VAL A 370 6.35 10.15 -2.65
N GLY A 371 5.25 9.58 -3.13
CA GLY A 371 5.21 8.20 -3.59
C GLY A 371 3.81 7.68 -3.86
N GLY A 372 3.74 6.42 -4.28
CA GLY A 372 2.48 5.71 -4.43
C GLY A 372 2.65 4.22 -4.66
N ALA A 373 1.56 3.48 -4.54
CA ALA A 373 1.49 2.04 -4.79
C ALA A 373 0.31 1.71 -5.72
N PHE A 374 0.60 1.11 -6.88
CA PHE A 374 -0.46 0.73 -7.81
C PHE A 374 -1.24 -0.48 -7.29
N TRP A 375 -2.51 -0.57 -7.66
CA TRP A 375 -3.34 -1.75 -7.47
C TRP A 375 -3.46 -2.49 -8.80
N HIS A 376 -3.07 -3.77 -8.90
CA HIS A 376 -2.24 -4.52 -7.94
C HIS A 376 -1.24 -5.44 -8.67
N LEU A 377 -0.20 -5.89 -7.98
CA LEU A 377 0.80 -6.80 -8.54
C LEU A 377 0.33 -8.26 -8.43
N LEU A 378 0.47 -9.00 -9.53
CA LEU A 378 0.38 -10.46 -9.56
C LEU A 378 1.63 -11.06 -10.22
N ASP A 379 1.90 -12.33 -9.89
CA ASP A 379 2.90 -13.16 -10.56
C ASP A 379 2.22 -14.04 -11.63
N PRO A 380 2.92 -14.51 -12.68
CA PRO A 380 2.34 -15.44 -13.66
C PRO A 380 1.73 -16.68 -13.01
N GLY A 381 0.57 -17.12 -13.52
CA GLY A 381 -0.15 -18.29 -13.00
C GLY A 381 -1.03 -18.04 -11.78
N MET A 382 -1.24 -16.77 -11.40
CA MET A 382 -2.17 -16.36 -10.34
C MET A 382 -3.55 -15.94 -10.89
N ASP A 383 -4.02 -16.58 -11.96
CA ASP A 383 -5.21 -16.14 -12.71
C ASP A 383 -6.50 -16.08 -11.88
N THR A 384 -6.59 -16.88 -10.82
CA THR A 384 -7.75 -16.90 -9.90
C THR A 384 -7.84 -15.66 -9.01
N LEU A 385 -6.81 -14.82 -8.98
CA LEU A 385 -6.74 -13.60 -8.17
C LEU A 385 -6.83 -12.34 -9.03
N ARG A 386 -7.05 -12.47 -10.35
CA ARG A 386 -7.25 -11.34 -11.25
C ARG A 386 -8.56 -10.65 -10.91
N ASP A 387 -8.49 -9.33 -10.80
CA ASP A 387 -9.66 -8.48 -10.59
C ASP A 387 -9.84 -7.45 -11.72
N GLY A 388 -9.05 -7.52 -12.79
CA GLY A 388 -9.08 -6.59 -13.92
C GLY A 388 -8.15 -5.39 -13.76
N TYR A 389 -7.52 -5.20 -12.59
CA TYR A 389 -6.50 -4.18 -12.35
C TYR A 389 -5.08 -4.74 -12.35
N GLU A 390 -4.92 -6.07 -12.37
CA GLU A 390 -3.63 -6.68 -12.16
C GLU A 390 -2.58 -6.20 -13.17
N ILE A 391 -1.36 -6.00 -12.67
CA ILE A 391 -0.18 -5.83 -13.50
C ILE A 391 0.71 -7.02 -13.22
N ILE A 392 0.94 -7.84 -14.24
CA ILE A 392 1.90 -8.94 -14.23
C ILE A 392 3.12 -8.45 -15.01
N LEU A 393 4.18 -8.05 -14.31
CA LEU A 393 5.33 -7.36 -14.91
C LEU A 393 5.96 -8.13 -16.10
N PRO A 394 6.14 -9.47 -16.05
CA PRO A 394 6.69 -10.23 -17.17
C PRO A 394 5.77 -10.29 -18.40
N GLU A 395 4.45 -10.13 -18.20
CA GLU A 395 3.43 -10.22 -19.26
C GLU A 395 3.06 -8.84 -19.84
N ASP A 396 3.45 -7.75 -19.16
CA ASP A 396 3.15 -6.38 -19.56
C ASP A 396 4.40 -5.50 -19.57
N CYS A 397 5.26 -5.74 -20.56
CA CYS A 397 6.53 -5.02 -20.71
C CYS A 397 6.37 -3.49 -20.80
N ARG A 398 5.21 -3.00 -21.28
CA ARG A 398 4.97 -1.56 -21.38
C ARG A 398 4.65 -0.95 -20.03
N ALA A 399 3.79 -1.58 -19.22
CA ALA A 399 3.55 -1.14 -17.85
C ALA A 399 4.82 -1.26 -17.00
N ALA A 400 5.53 -2.39 -17.12
CA ALA A 400 6.79 -2.63 -16.43
C ALA A 400 7.83 -1.56 -16.74
N SER A 401 7.97 -1.14 -18.01
CA SER A 401 8.86 -0.03 -18.39
C SER A 401 8.42 1.32 -17.84
N ILE A 402 7.11 1.63 -17.84
CA ILE A 402 6.60 2.88 -17.26
C ILE A 402 6.91 2.94 -15.76
N ILE A 403 6.62 1.85 -15.04
CA ILE A 403 6.87 1.73 -13.60
C ILE A 403 8.37 1.80 -13.31
N GLY A 404 9.18 1.00 -13.99
CA GLY A 404 10.63 0.95 -13.77
C GLY A 404 11.32 2.29 -14.02
N ASN A 405 10.93 2.99 -15.09
CA ASN A 405 11.47 4.33 -15.36
C ASN A 405 11.09 5.33 -14.26
N HIS A 406 9.86 5.29 -13.75
CA HIS A 406 9.44 6.16 -12.65
C HIS A 406 10.15 5.82 -11.34
N SER A 407 10.30 4.53 -11.02
CA SER A 407 11.08 4.08 -9.87
C SER A 407 12.50 4.61 -9.92
N GLN A 408 13.15 4.58 -11.09
CA GLN A 408 14.48 5.16 -11.29
C GLN A 408 14.49 6.68 -11.06
N GLN A 409 13.50 7.41 -11.60
CA GLN A 409 13.38 8.85 -11.39
C GLN A 409 13.22 9.23 -9.91
N LEU A 410 12.42 8.49 -9.14
CA LEU A 410 12.30 8.71 -7.70
C LEU A 410 13.57 8.34 -6.95
N ALA A 411 14.25 7.26 -7.36
CA ALA A 411 15.52 6.85 -6.76
C ALA A 411 16.62 7.91 -6.93
N GLU A 412 16.63 8.66 -8.04
CA GLU A 412 17.54 9.80 -8.25
C GLU A 412 17.27 10.98 -7.30
N LEU A 413 16.09 11.05 -6.69
CA LEU A 413 15.75 12.05 -5.67
C LEU A 413 16.12 11.60 -4.25
N ASN A 414 16.37 10.31 -4.00
CA ASN A 414 16.71 9.79 -2.68
C ASN A 414 18.05 10.33 -2.15
N GLY A 415 18.26 10.21 -0.84
CA GLY A 415 19.54 10.54 -0.21
C GLY A 415 19.79 12.05 -0.04
N GLN A 416 18.81 12.90 -0.38
CA GLN A 416 18.93 14.35 -0.24
C GLN A 416 18.76 14.75 1.23
N ASP A 417 19.44 15.81 1.63
CA ASP A 417 19.20 16.45 2.92
C ASP A 417 17.87 17.21 2.88
N VAL A 418 16.99 17.00 3.85
CA VAL A 418 15.65 17.64 3.87
C VAL A 418 15.74 19.17 3.85
N GLU A 419 16.76 19.77 4.46
CA GLU A 419 16.94 21.22 4.41
C GLU A 419 17.27 21.71 2.98
N ALA A 420 17.97 20.89 2.19
CA ALA A 420 18.19 21.19 0.77
C ALA A 420 16.88 21.13 -0.02
N VAL A 421 16.02 20.13 0.26
CA VAL A 421 14.69 20.00 -0.35
C VAL A 421 13.80 21.21 -0.01
N ARG A 422 13.78 21.63 1.26
CA ARG A 422 13.04 22.84 1.70
C ARG A 422 13.52 24.10 1.00
N ARG A 423 14.83 24.28 0.82
CA ARG A 423 15.39 25.43 0.08
C ARG A 423 14.97 25.42 -1.38
N ARG A 424 14.97 24.25 -2.04
CA ARG A 424 14.46 24.09 -3.41
C ARG A 424 12.98 24.50 -3.49
N ARG A 425 12.15 24.00 -2.58
CA ARG A 425 10.71 24.35 -2.51
C ARG A 425 10.47 25.85 -2.36
N ARG A 426 11.18 26.51 -1.44
CA ARG A 426 11.07 27.97 -1.24
C ARG A 426 11.40 28.77 -2.50
N ARG A 427 12.43 28.36 -3.26
CA ARG A 427 12.81 29.00 -4.53
C ARG A 427 11.75 28.83 -5.60
N SER A 428 11.20 27.62 -5.76
CA SER A 428 10.11 27.34 -6.71
C SER A 428 8.86 28.15 -6.40
N ALA A 429 8.49 28.27 -5.12
CA ALA A 429 7.35 29.07 -4.68
C ALA A 429 7.53 30.58 -4.98
N GLN A 430 8.75 31.11 -4.80
CA GLN A 430 9.07 32.49 -5.16
C GLN A 430 8.97 32.72 -6.68
N HIS A 431 9.47 31.81 -7.52
CA HIS A 431 9.38 31.94 -8.98
C HIS A 431 7.93 31.92 -9.47
N ARG A 432 7.07 31.07 -8.90
CA ARG A 432 5.63 31.07 -9.22
C ARG A 432 4.95 32.38 -8.86
N LYS A 433 5.25 32.97 -7.70
CA LYS A 433 4.71 34.28 -7.30
C LYS A 433 5.11 35.41 -8.25
N VAL A 434 6.35 35.39 -8.75
CA VAL A 434 6.83 36.39 -9.73
C VAL A 434 6.11 36.24 -11.07
N HIS A 435 5.87 35.01 -11.54
CA HIS A 435 5.14 34.77 -12.80
C HIS A 435 3.65 35.17 -12.72
N VAL A 436 2.97 34.85 -11.62
CA VAL A 436 1.56 35.26 -11.41
C VAL A 436 1.43 36.78 -11.23
N GLY A 437 2.41 37.42 -10.57
CA GLY A 437 2.46 38.87 -10.45
C GLY A 437 2.64 39.62 -11.79
N SER A 438 3.15 38.94 -12.81
CA SER A 438 3.33 39.50 -14.16
C SER A 438 2.13 39.31 -15.11
N SER A 439 1.18 38.42 -14.76
CA SER A 439 0.01 38.11 -15.59
C SER A 439 -1.30 38.76 -15.11
N LEU A 440 -1.28 39.48 -13.98
CA LEU A 440 -2.40 40.29 -13.48
C LEU A 440 -2.50 41.62 -14.26
N GLY A 441 -2.84 41.51 -15.54
CA GLY A 441 -2.90 42.64 -16.45
C GLY A 441 -3.75 42.40 -17.69
N ARG A 442 -4.96 41.82 -17.53
CA ARG A 442 -6.16 41.98 -18.38
C ARG A 442 -7.09 40.77 -18.22
N SER A 443 -8.26 40.96 -17.64
CA SER A 443 -9.45 40.22 -18.04
C SER A 443 -10.66 41.16 -18.06
N ARG A 444 -11.32 41.19 -19.22
CA ARG A 444 -12.62 41.83 -19.44
C ARG A 444 -13.70 40.77 -19.22
N SER A 445 -14.81 41.23 -18.65
CA SER A 445 -16.06 40.52 -18.43
C SER A 445 -16.73 40.04 -19.72
N SER A 446 -17.33 38.85 -19.69
CA SER A 446 -18.59 38.57 -20.40
C SER A 446 -19.36 37.44 -19.69
N SER A 447 -20.65 37.68 -19.55
CA SER A 447 -21.69 36.92 -18.84
C SER A 447 -22.41 35.87 -19.70
N ASP A 448 -23.08 34.94 -19.01
CA ASP A 448 -24.33 34.20 -19.35
C ASP A 448 -24.29 33.23 -20.56
N THR A 449 -24.92 32.05 -20.60
CA THR A 449 -25.99 31.35 -19.85
C THR A 449 -26.05 29.90 -20.37
N ASP A 450 -26.35 28.91 -19.50
CA ASP A 450 -27.46 27.94 -19.64
C ASP A 450 -27.21 26.70 -18.76
N ALA A 451 -28.02 26.57 -17.71
CA ALA A 451 -28.10 25.35 -16.90
C ALA A 451 -29.57 25.15 -16.50
N THR A 452 -30.24 24.16 -17.09
CA THR A 452 -31.42 23.52 -16.49
C THR A 452 -31.63 22.11 -17.03
N GLN A 453 -32.23 21.28 -16.16
CA GLN A 453 -32.68 19.89 -16.31
C GLN A 453 -31.60 18.84 -15.99
N SER A 454 -31.70 17.99 -14.95
CA SER A 454 -32.90 17.41 -14.34
C SER A 454 -32.61 16.94 -12.90
N HIS A 455 -33.32 17.49 -11.92
CA HIS A 455 -33.48 16.92 -10.58
C HIS A 455 -34.80 16.15 -10.55
N LEU A 456 -34.75 14.84 -10.25
CA LEU A 456 -35.76 14.04 -9.53
C LEU A 456 -35.57 12.56 -9.92
N LEU A 457 -34.89 11.83 -9.04
CA LEU A 457 -35.10 10.42 -8.66
C LEU A 457 -33.82 9.90 -7.95
N LEU A 458 -33.51 10.43 -6.76
CA LEU A 458 -32.30 10.06 -6.02
C LEU A 458 -32.58 9.97 -4.51
N VAL A 459 -33.40 8.99 -4.09
CA VAL A 459 -33.52 8.60 -2.66
C VAL A 459 -33.60 7.07 -2.47
N ARG A 460 -33.34 6.24 -3.50
CA ARG A 460 -33.42 4.76 -3.35
C ARG A 460 -32.34 3.94 -4.07
N PHE A 461 -31.23 4.53 -4.50
CA PHE A 461 -30.25 3.85 -5.37
C PHE A 461 -28.86 3.58 -4.76
N ILE A 462 -28.61 3.94 -3.49
CA ILE A 462 -27.32 3.72 -2.81
C ILE A 462 -27.18 2.30 -2.21
N SER A 463 -28.24 1.48 -2.21
CA SER A 463 -28.19 0.09 -1.71
C SER A 463 -27.66 -0.94 -2.74
N TRP A 464 -27.22 -0.51 -3.93
CA TRP A 464 -26.79 -1.41 -5.02
C TRP A 464 -25.34 -1.18 -5.46
N PHE A 465 -24.45 -0.81 -4.53
CA PHE A 465 -23.01 -0.96 -4.70
C PHE A 465 -22.50 -1.98 -3.69
N ARG A 466 -22.84 -3.25 -3.97
CA ARG A 466 -22.11 -4.38 -3.43
C ARG A 466 -20.92 -4.61 -4.33
N SER A 467 -19.72 -4.33 -3.80
CA SER A 467 -18.46 -5.02 -4.08
C SER A 467 -18.25 -5.49 -5.52
N ILE A 468 -17.31 -4.85 -6.22
CA ILE A 468 -16.70 -5.41 -7.43
C ILE A 468 -15.99 -6.75 -7.11
N SER A 469 -15.69 -7.05 -5.85
CA SER A 469 -15.30 -8.38 -5.36
C SER A 469 -16.44 -9.44 -5.33
N SER A 470 -17.71 -9.04 -5.36
CA SER A 470 -18.86 -9.96 -5.36
C SER A 470 -19.32 -10.40 -6.75
N LEU A 471 -18.71 -9.89 -7.82
CA LEU A 471 -18.91 -10.37 -9.19
C LEU A 471 -18.11 -11.65 -9.51
N PHE A 472 -17.29 -12.14 -8.58
CA PHE A 472 -16.40 -13.29 -8.82
C PHE A 472 -16.47 -14.38 -7.74
N SER A 473 -17.55 -14.44 -6.96
CA SER A 473 -17.96 -15.69 -6.28
C SER A 473 -19.13 -16.34 -7.01
N SER A 474 -18.78 -17.14 -8.01
CA SER A 474 -19.61 -18.20 -8.59
C SER A 474 -18.63 -19.35 -8.89
N ALA A 475 -18.68 -20.53 -8.27
CA ALA A 475 -19.78 -21.51 -8.40
C ALA A 475 -20.83 -21.16 -9.45
#